data_AF-A0A2D4TTI3-F1
#
_entry.id   AF-A0A2D4TTI3-F1
#
_cell.length_a   1.000
_cell.length_b   1.000
_cell.length_c   1.000
_cell.angle_alpha   90.00
_cell.angle_beta   90.00
_cell.angle_gamma   90.00
#
_symmetry.space_group_name_H-M   'P 1'
#
loop_
_entity.id
_entity.type
_entity.pdbx_description
1 polymer ?
#
loop_
_entity_poly.entity_id
_entity_poly.type
_entity_poly.pdbx_seq_one_letter_code
_entity_poly.pdbx_strand_id
1 'polypeptide(L)'
;MLKELRREFGLIFLIPKNIYLPLSVFGIIFLIFLILDFDESLTYGSSFIASFITIFIISENTFKEDYANGYIEQKLCENDNLVFYLLAKYLANLILVYVPMTLLAYLINGFSNEYLLELFFAYLIMLSTLSFFFNLGSAISIKRNNSLNALLIIPLLIPFIILVEEIFVAGKLIPNLNFLMAYFVFATSFINYAIIQILKIQSK
;
A
#
# COMPACT_ATOMS: atom_id res chain seq x y z
N MET A 1 -13.16 2.58 17.43
CA MET A 1 -13.22 2.71 15.96
C MET A 1 -13.37 4.16 15.48
N LEU A 2 -14.48 4.86 15.75
CA LEU A 2 -14.71 6.23 15.25
C LEU A 2 -13.62 7.25 15.65
N LYS A 3 -13.11 7.18 16.89
CA LYS A 3 -12.01 8.02 17.39
C LYS A 3 -10.73 7.85 16.56
N GLU A 4 -10.41 6.62 16.20
CA GLU A 4 -9.22 6.25 15.42
C GLU A 4 -9.32 6.77 13.99
N LEU A 5 -10.46 6.55 13.35
CA LEU A 5 -10.73 7.09 12.02
C LEU A 5 -10.62 8.61 12.01
N ARG A 6 -11.25 9.30 12.97
CA ARG A 6 -11.16 10.77 13.06
C ARG A 6 -9.71 11.24 13.23
N ARG A 7 -8.90 10.53 14.02
CA ARG A 7 -7.48 10.83 14.21
C ARG A 7 -6.71 10.69 12.90
N GLU A 8 -6.78 9.52 12.26
CA GLU A 8 -6.00 9.23 11.04
C GLU A 8 -6.39 10.14 9.87
N PHE A 9 -7.69 10.32 9.63
CA PHE A 9 -8.15 11.28 8.63
C PHE A 9 -7.70 12.70 8.96
N GLY A 10 -7.76 13.09 10.23
CA GLY A 10 -7.23 14.38 10.69
C GLY A 10 -5.74 14.52 10.41
N LEU A 11 -4.93 13.52 10.72
CA LEU A 11 -3.47 13.55 10.50
C LEU A 11 -3.13 13.71 9.02
N ILE A 12 -3.75 12.92 8.14
CA ILE A 12 -3.47 13.00 6.70
C ILE A 12 -3.99 14.31 6.10
N PHE A 13 -5.15 14.80 6.53
CA PHE A 13 -5.75 16.01 5.98
C PHE A 13 -5.11 17.31 6.50
N LEU A 14 -4.73 17.34 7.78
CA LEU A 14 -4.10 18.51 8.41
C LEU A 14 -2.61 18.62 8.09
N ILE A 15 -1.95 17.51 7.75
CA ILE A 15 -0.55 17.48 7.34
C ILE A 15 -0.52 17.20 5.84
N PRO A 16 -0.67 18.23 4.97
CA PRO A 16 -0.82 18.04 3.52
C PRO A 16 0.36 17.34 2.86
N LYS A 17 1.54 17.37 3.51
CA LYS A 17 2.71 16.61 3.12
C LYS A 17 2.40 15.11 2.94
N ASN A 18 1.53 14.55 3.76
CA ASN A 18 1.17 13.12 3.72
C ASN A 18 0.34 12.74 2.49
N ILE A 19 -0.25 13.71 1.79
CA ILE A 19 -1.00 13.50 0.54
C ILE A 19 -0.14 13.88 -0.66
N TYR A 20 0.45 15.09 -0.66
CA TYR A 20 1.19 15.60 -1.81
C TYR A 20 2.48 14.80 -2.08
N LEU A 21 3.20 14.38 -1.04
CA LEU A 21 4.47 13.67 -1.22
C LEU A 21 4.25 12.32 -1.92
N PRO A 22 3.36 11.43 -1.47
CA PRO A 22 3.11 10.18 -2.20
C PRO A 22 2.59 10.39 -3.62
N LEU A 23 1.65 11.31 -3.82
CA LEU A 23 1.08 11.56 -5.15
C LEU A 23 2.10 12.17 -6.12
N SER A 24 2.97 13.06 -5.65
CA SER A 24 4.06 13.61 -6.46
C SER A 24 5.09 12.55 -6.81
N VAL A 25 5.49 11.69 -5.86
CA VAL A 25 6.40 10.57 -6.12
C VAL A 25 5.82 9.64 -7.18
N PHE A 26 4.56 9.22 -7.02
CA PHE A 26 3.86 8.41 -8.01
C PHE A 26 3.84 9.09 -9.38
N GLY A 27 3.37 10.33 -9.43
CA GLY A 27 3.23 11.09 -10.68
C GLY A 27 4.56 11.32 -11.39
N ILE A 28 5.62 11.68 -10.65
CA ILE A 28 6.97 11.91 -11.21
C ILE A 28 7.54 10.62 -11.78
N ILE A 29 7.51 9.53 -11.01
CA ILE A 29 8.07 8.25 -11.47
C ILE A 29 7.30 7.76 -12.70
N PHE A 30 5.96 7.83 -12.64
CA PHE A 30 5.13 7.39 -13.76
C PHE A 30 5.35 8.22 -15.03
N LEU A 31 5.49 9.55 -14.89
CA LEU A 31 5.83 10.44 -16.01
C LEU A 31 7.21 10.15 -16.59
N ILE A 32 8.22 9.88 -15.75
CA ILE A 32 9.57 9.52 -16.22
C ILE A 32 9.49 8.27 -17.09
N PHE A 33 8.78 7.23 -16.64
CA PHE A 33 8.61 6.02 -17.44
C PHE A 33 7.84 6.25 -18.74
N LEU A 34 6.85 7.13 -18.72
CA LEU A 34 6.08 7.48 -19.93
C LEU A 34 6.96 8.23 -20.94
N ILE A 35 7.80 9.17 -20.50
CA ILE A 35 8.70 9.94 -21.37
C ILE A 35 9.83 9.09 -21.96
N LEU A 36 10.28 8.07 -21.23
CA LEU A 36 11.33 7.15 -21.70
C LEU A 36 10.87 6.18 -22.79
N ASP A 37 9.62 6.31 -23.27
CA ASP A 37 9.05 5.57 -24.41
C ASP A 37 9.25 4.06 -24.30
N PHE A 38 8.98 3.53 -23.09
CA PHE A 38 8.77 2.09 -22.94
C PHE A 38 7.56 1.69 -23.78
N ASP A 39 7.69 0.62 -24.58
CA ASP A 39 6.63 0.08 -25.46
C ASP A 39 5.22 0.22 -24.86
N GLU A 40 4.20 0.47 -25.69
CA GLU A 40 2.78 0.53 -25.24
C GLU A 40 2.34 -0.71 -24.44
N SER A 41 3.03 -1.84 -24.61
CA SER A 41 2.83 -3.07 -23.83
C SER A 41 3.23 -2.96 -22.35
N LEU A 42 4.03 -1.95 -21.98
CA LEU A 42 4.62 -1.75 -20.65
C LEU A 42 3.99 -0.59 -19.86
N THR A 43 2.95 0.07 -20.37
CA THR A 43 2.30 1.21 -19.69
C THR A 43 1.72 0.84 -18.32
N TYR A 44 1.20 -0.39 -18.18
CA TYR A 44 0.77 -0.88 -16.87
C TYR A 44 1.95 -1.19 -15.94
N GLY A 45 3.05 -1.75 -16.49
CA GLY A 45 4.25 -2.06 -15.73
C GLY A 45 4.90 -0.82 -15.11
N SER A 46 4.94 0.30 -15.85
CA SER A 46 5.44 1.57 -15.33
C SER A 46 4.56 2.12 -14.21
N SER A 47 3.23 2.05 -14.36
CA SER A 47 2.30 2.44 -13.29
C SER A 47 2.47 1.57 -12.04
N PHE A 48 2.74 0.27 -12.21
CA PHE A 48 2.99 -0.66 -11.12
C PHE A 48 4.26 -0.29 -10.36
N ILE A 49 5.37 -0.05 -11.06
CA ILE A 49 6.65 0.33 -10.45
C ILE A 49 6.51 1.66 -9.68
N ALA A 50 5.84 2.66 -10.27
CA ALA A 50 5.58 3.93 -9.61
C ALA A 50 4.78 3.76 -8.32
N SER A 51 3.71 2.96 -8.37
CA SER A 51 2.88 2.63 -7.21
C SER A 51 3.65 1.86 -6.15
N PHE A 52 4.49 0.91 -6.54
CA PHE A 52 5.31 0.11 -5.64
C PHE A 52 6.26 0.98 -4.82
N ILE A 53 7.01 1.86 -5.49
CA ILE A 53 7.95 2.77 -4.84
C ILE A 53 7.20 3.75 -3.92
N THR A 54 6.05 4.24 -4.36
CA THR A 54 5.23 5.16 -3.56
C THR A 54 4.74 4.51 -2.28
N ILE A 55 4.16 3.31 -2.35
CA ILE A 55 3.68 2.58 -1.17
C ILE A 55 4.83 2.21 -0.25
N PHE A 56 5.99 1.83 -0.81
CA PHE A 56 7.21 1.59 -0.04
C PHE A 56 7.58 2.82 0.81
N ILE A 57 7.64 4.01 0.20
CA ILE A 57 7.98 5.26 0.90
C ILE A 57 6.95 5.62 1.98
N ILE A 58 5.66 5.42 1.73
CA ILE A 58 4.60 5.61 2.75
C ILE A 58 4.85 4.69 3.95
N SER A 59 5.16 3.41 3.68
CA SER A 59 5.28 2.40 4.72
C SER A 59 6.44 2.68 5.69
N GLU A 60 7.55 3.26 5.23
CA GLU A 60 8.72 3.57 6.06
C GLU A 60 8.38 4.44 7.28
N ASN A 61 7.43 5.36 7.13
CA ASN A 61 7.05 6.30 8.18
C ASN A 61 5.77 5.91 8.93
N THR A 62 4.98 4.98 8.38
CA THR A 62 3.61 4.68 8.83
C THR A 62 3.50 4.36 10.32
N PHE A 63 4.43 3.55 10.86
CA PHE A 63 4.46 3.22 12.28
C PHE A 63 5.56 3.94 13.05
N LYS A 64 6.61 4.39 12.34
CA LYS A 64 7.77 5.05 12.95
C LYS A 64 7.40 6.35 13.65
N GLU A 65 6.54 7.16 13.04
CA GLU A 65 6.07 8.42 13.63
C GLU A 65 5.23 8.20 14.89
N ASP A 66 4.29 7.25 14.85
CA ASP A 66 3.45 6.92 16.01
C ASP A 66 4.24 6.22 17.13
N TYR A 67 5.29 5.48 16.80
CA TYR A 67 6.21 4.90 17.77
C TYR A 67 7.07 5.98 18.43
N ALA A 68 7.64 6.91 17.66
CA ALA A 68 8.43 8.02 18.19
C ALA A 68 7.64 8.92 19.15
N ASN A 69 6.34 9.07 18.92
CA ASN A 69 5.43 9.83 19.78
C ASN A 69 4.88 9.03 20.97
N GLY A 70 5.27 7.75 21.13
CA GLY A 70 4.78 6.86 22.20
C GLY A 70 3.30 6.45 22.07
N TYR A 71 2.65 6.76 20.95
CA TYR A 71 1.22 6.50 20.76
C TYR A 71 0.90 5.00 20.76
N ILE A 72 1.72 4.19 20.10
CA ILE A 72 1.55 2.74 20.04
C ILE A 72 1.69 2.12 21.44
N GLU A 73 2.66 2.59 22.23
CA GLU A 73 2.91 2.13 23.60
C GLU A 73 1.75 2.50 24.53
N GLN A 74 1.25 3.73 24.41
CA GLN A 74 0.06 4.16 25.15
C GLN A 74 -1.15 3.28 24.84
N LYS A 75 -1.44 2.97 23.58
CA LYS A 75 -2.57 2.10 23.20
C LYS A 75 -2.46 0.70 23.79
N LEU A 76 -1.24 0.15 23.83
CA LEU A 76 -1.01 -1.17 24.42
C LEU A 76 -1.26 -1.17 25.92
N CYS A 77 -0.87 -0.10 26.63
CA CYS A 77 -1.16 0.08 28.05
C CYS A 77 -2.66 0.23 28.34
N GLU A 78 -3.40 0.91 27.46
CA GLU A 78 -4.86 1.08 27.56
C GLU A 78 -5.64 -0.20 27.22
N ASN A 79 -4.97 -1.30 26.86
CA ASN A 79 -5.57 -2.52 26.29
C ASN A 79 -6.49 -2.23 25.08
N ASP A 80 -6.24 -1.13 24.36
CA ASP A 80 -7.07 -0.75 23.22
C ASP A 80 -6.78 -1.67 22.02
N ASN A 81 -7.81 -1.93 21.22
CA ASN A 81 -7.72 -2.88 20.13
C ASN A 81 -6.94 -2.28 18.94
N LEU A 82 -5.68 -2.68 18.79
CA LEU A 82 -4.80 -2.31 17.68
C LEU A 82 -5.39 -2.64 16.28
N VAL A 83 -6.37 -3.54 16.19
CA VAL A 83 -7.09 -3.81 14.93
C VAL A 83 -7.74 -2.54 14.39
N PHE A 84 -8.40 -1.75 15.24
CA PHE A 84 -9.06 -0.52 14.80
C PHE A 84 -8.09 0.58 14.40
N TYR A 85 -6.90 0.60 15.01
CA TYR A 85 -5.82 1.50 14.65
C TYR A 85 -5.30 1.18 13.23
N LEU A 86 -5.00 -0.09 12.95
CA LEU A 86 -4.54 -0.51 11.61
C LEU A 86 -5.60 -0.28 10.54
N LEU A 87 -6.86 -0.62 10.83
CA LEU A 87 -7.98 -0.37 9.91
C LEU A 87 -8.16 1.12 9.62
N ALA A 88 -8.06 1.98 10.64
CA ALA A 88 -8.17 3.42 10.44
C ALA A 88 -7.06 3.97 9.54
N LYS A 89 -5.81 3.53 9.74
CA LYS A 89 -4.67 3.89 8.87
C LYS A 89 -4.86 3.42 7.44
N TYR A 90 -5.25 2.16 7.28
CA TYR A 90 -5.54 1.58 5.97
C TYR A 90 -6.63 2.37 5.25
N LEU A 91 -7.77 2.63 5.89
CA LEU A 91 -8.88 3.35 5.28
C LEU A 91 -8.52 4.80 4.91
N ALA A 92 -7.75 5.49 5.77
CA ALA A 92 -7.31 6.85 5.49
C ALA A 92 -6.39 6.90 4.27
N ASN A 93 -5.41 6.00 4.18
CA ASN A 93 -4.54 5.88 3.00
C ASN A 93 -5.28 5.38 1.75
N LEU A 94 -6.21 4.44 1.91
CA LEU A 94 -7.03 3.92 0.82
C LEU A 94 -7.77 5.06 0.12
N ILE A 95 -8.48 5.88 0.90
CA ILE A 95 -9.33 6.96 0.37
C ILE A 95 -8.50 8.14 -0.13
N LEU A 96 -7.45 8.56 0.60
CA LEU A 96 -6.73 9.80 0.31
C LEU A 96 -5.53 9.62 -0.61
N VAL A 97 -5.01 8.40 -0.78
CA VAL A 97 -3.80 8.14 -1.56
C VAL A 97 -4.03 7.08 -2.62
N TYR A 98 -4.49 5.88 -2.26
CA TYR A 98 -4.59 4.77 -3.21
C TYR A 98 -5.70 4.96 -4.25
N VAL A 99 -6.85 5.51 -3.85
CA VAL A 99 -7.93 5.86 -4.78
C VAL A 99 -7.47 6.93 -5.78
N PRO A 100 -6.88 8.08 -5.37
CA PRO A 100 -6.33 9.05 -6.31
C PRO A 100 -5.21 8.49 -7.20
N MET A 101 -4.30 7.67 -6.67
CA MET A 101 -3.27 7.01 -7.48
C MET A 101 -3.86 6.10 -8.55
N THR A 102 -4.87 5.29 -8.18
CA THR A 102 -5.57 4.42 -9.13
C THR A 102 -6.24 5.25 -10.22
N LEU A 103 -6.89 6.36 -9.84
CA LEU A 103 -7.55 7.24 -10.79
C LEU A 103 -6.55 7.91 -11.75
N LEU A 104 -5.39 8.34 -11.26
CA LEU A 104 -4.30 8.87 -12.09
C LEU A 104 -3.72 7.82 -13.03
N ALA A 105 -3.43 6.61 -12.53
CA ALA A 105 -2.96 5.50 -13.36
C ALA A 105 -3.94 5.22 -14.49
N TYR A 106 -5.22 5.20 -14.15
CA TYR A 106 -6.29 4.86 -15.07
C TYR A 106 -6.53 5.94 -16.14
N LEU A 107 -6.49 7.22 -15.76
CA LEU A 107 -6.57 8.34 -16.71
C LEU A 107 -5.46 8.32 -17.77
N ILE A 108 -4.27 7.85 -17.39
CA ILE A 108 -3.08 7.86 -18.26
C ILE A 108 -3.02 6.60 -19.14
N ASN A 109 -3.42 5.43 -18.63
CA ASN A 109 -3.43 4.17 -19.40
C ASN A 109 -4.53 4.10 -20.47
N GLY A 110 -5.57 4.94 -20.37
CA GLY A 110 -6.61 5.08 -21.40
C GLY A 110 -7.87 4.22 -21.19
N PHE A 111 -8.99 4.68 -21.78
CA PHE A 111 -10.35 4.17 -21.53
C PHE A 111 -10.88 3.13 -22.53
N SER A 112 -10.03 2.54 -23.36
CA SER A 112 -10.47 1.74 -24.51
C SER A 112 -10.77 0.26 -24.22
N ASN A 113 -10.61 -0.23 -22.99
CA ASN A 113 -10.82 -1.64 -22.68
C ASN A 113 -12.25 -1.93 -22.18
N GLU A 114 -12.86 -3.00 -22.71
CA GLU A 114 -14.16 -3.53 -22.24
C GLU A 114 -14.14 -3.90 -20.74
N TYR A 115 -12.96 -4.23 -20.19
CA TYR A 115 -12.74 -4.67 -18.81
C TYR A 115 -12.28 -3.56 -17.85
N LEU A 116 -12.75 -2.35 -18.10
CA LEU A 116 -12.31 -1.14 -17.43
C LEU A 116 -12.47 -1.21 -15.91
N LEU A 117 -13.68 -1.57 -15.49
CA LEU A 117 -14.07 -1.63 -14.09
C LEU A 117 -13.31 -2.74 -13.37
N GLU A 118 -13.16 -3.93 -13.99
CA GLU A 118 -12.37 -5.00 -13.37
C GLU A 118 -10.91 -4.61 -13.18
N LEU A 119 -10.30 -3.94 -14.16
CA LEU A 119 -8.92 -3.46 -14.06
C LEU A 119 -8.75 -2.38 -12.99
N PHE A 120 -9.72 -1.46 -12.87
CA PHE A 120 -9.72 -0.46 -11.81
C PHE A 120 -9.76 -1.11 -10.42
N PHE A 121 -10.68 -2.06 -10.20
CA PHE A 121 -10.77 -2.78 -8.93
C PHE A 121 -9.53 -3.64 -8.69
N ALA A 122 -9.04 -4.35 -9.71
CA ALA A 122 -7.81 -5.14 -9.61
C ALA A 122 -6.62 -4.27 -9.17
N TYR A 123 -6.48 -3.07 -9.74
CA TYR A 123 -5.40 -2.17 -9.40
C TYR A 123 -5.52 -1.68 -7.95
N LEU A 124 -6.71 -1.29 -7.51
CA LEU A 124 -6.94 -0.85 -6.14
C LEU A 124 -6.70 -1.98 -5.11
N ILE A 125 -7.11 -3.20 -5.43
CA ILE A 125 -6.86 -4.40 -4.62
C ILE A 125 -5.37 -4.72 -4.57
N MET A 126 -4.67 -4.59 -5.71
CA MET A 126 -3.23 -4.74 -5.79
C MET A 126 -2.52 -3.74 -4.87
N LEU A 127 -2.85 -2.44 -4.95
CA LEU A 127 -2.28 -1.41 -4.05
C LEU A 127 -2.55 -1.74 -2.58
N SER A 128 -3.78 -2.14 -2.26
CA SER A 128 -4.17 -2.48 -0.89
C SER A 128 -3.39 -3.68 -0.37
N THR A 129 -3.26 -4.73 -1.19
CA THR A 129 -2.49 -5.93 -0.84
C THR A 129 -1.04 -5.56 -0.58
N LEU A 130 -0.42 -4.81 -1.50
CA LEU A 130 0.95 -4.34 -1.40
C LEU A 130 1.18 -3.52 -0.11
N SER A 131 0.22 -2.68 0.27
CA SER A 131 0.31 -1.87 1.49
C SER A 131 0.42 -2.72 2.76
N PHE A 132 -0.30 -3.85 2.85
CA PHE A 132 -0.23 -4.72 4.02
C PHE A 132 1.14 -5.40 4.11
N PHE A 133 1.68 -5.89 2.99
CA PHE A 133 3.02 -6.48 2.96
C PHE A 133 4.09 -5.47 3.37
N PHE A 134 4.04 -4.24 2.84
CA PHE A 134 4.99 -3.20 3.21
C PHE A 134 4.84 -2.73 4.66
N ASN A 135 3.62 -2.65 5.18
CA ASN A 135 3.41 -2.34 6.59
C ASN A 135 3.95 -3.44 7.50
N LEU A 136 3.95 -4.71 7.08
CA LEU A 136 4.57 -5.79 7.85
C LEU A 136 6.07 -5.57 8.05
N GLY A 137 6.81 -5.21 7.00
CA GLY A 137 8.23 -4.92 7.18
C GLY A 137 8.48 -3.64 7.96
N SER A 138 7.62 -2.62 7.80
CA SER A 138 7.70 -1.38 8.58
C SER A 138 7.54 -1.67 10.08
N ALA A 139 6.58 -2.54 10.43
CA ALA A 139 6.39 -3.00 11.79
C ALA A 139 7.59 -3.79 12.31
N ILE A 140 8.31 -4.54 11.47
CA ILE A 140 9.54 -5.26 11.86
C ILE A 140 10.73 -4.30 12.01
N SER A 141 10.78 -3.21 11.24
CA SER A 141 11.89 -2.25 11.26
C SER A 141 11.72 -1.11 12.27
N ILE A 142 10.65 -1.05 13.07
CA ILE A 142 10.32 0.13 13.89
C ILE A 142 11.48 0.62 14.78
N LYS A 143 12.20 -0.33 15.40
CA LYS A 143 13.35 -0.07 16.31
C LYS A 143 14.68 0.07 15.57
N ARG A 144 14.76 -0.35 14.31
CA ARG A 144 16.01 -0.35 13.53
C ARG A 144 16.01 0.87 12.62
N ASN A 145 17.00 1.75 12.75
CA ASN A 145 17.14 2.93 11.90
C ASN A 145 17.48 2.63 10.42
N ASN A 146 17.58 1.35 10.03
CA ASN A 146 17.78 0.93 8.65
C ASN A 146 16.45 0.54 7.99
N SER A 147 16.32 0.85 6.69
CA SER A 147 15.22 0.44 5.80
C SER A 147 15.25 -1.08 5.48
N LEU A 148 15.27 -1.90 6.53
CA LEU A 148 15.17 -3.37 6.46
C LEU A 148 13.84 -3.85 5.88
N ASN A 149 12.88 -2.93 5.80
CA ASN A 149 11.58 -3.09 5.22
C ASN A 149 11.67 -3.71 3.80
N ALA A 150 12.44 -3.10 2.88
CA ALA A 150 12.60 -3.63 1.53
C ALA A 150 13.25 -5.04 1.52
N LEU A 151 14.29 -5.24 2.32
CA LEU A 151 15.11 -6.46 2.28
C LEU A 151 14.34 -7.70 2.75
N LEU A 152 13.44 -7.55 3.72
CA LEU A 152 12.65 -8.65 4.28
C LEU A 152 11.43 -9.00 3.42
N ILE A 153 10.79 -7.99 2.83
CA ILE A 153 9.51 -8.18 2.15
C ILE A 153 9.67 -8.58 0.68
N ILE A 154 10.74 -8.14 0.01
CA ILE A 154 10.94 -8.43 -1.43
C ILE A 154 10.77 -9.93 -1.75
N PRO A 155 11.39 -10.89 -1.03
CA PRO A 155 11.22 -12.32 -1.33
C PRO A 155 9.76 -12.78 -1.24
N LEU A 156 9.01 -12.23 -0.30
CA LEU A 156 7.59 -12.54 -0.07
C LEU A 156 6.69 -11.91 -1.14
N LEU A 157 7.14 -10.81 -1.77
CA LEU A 157 6.43 -10.12 -2.84
C LEU A 157 6.69 -10.72 -4.23
N ILE A 158 7.77 -11.47 -4.46
CA ILE A 158 8.07 -12.06 -5.79
C ILE A 158 6.85 -12.82 -6.37
N PRO A 159 6.18 -13.73 -5.64
CA PRO A 159 5.03 -14.44 -6.17
C PRO A 159 3.86 -13.51 -6.52
N PHE A 160 3.66 -12.46 -5.71
CA PHE A 160 2.61 -11.47 -5.94
C PHE A 160 2.92 -10.59 -7.17
N ILE A 161 4.18 -10.20 -7.36
CA ILE A 161 4.62 -9.39 -8.50
C ILE A 161 4.37 -10.15 -9.81
N ILE A 162 4.72 -11.43 -9.87
CA ILE A 162 4.52 -12.28 -11.07
C ILE A 162 3.02 -12.37 -11.41
N LEU A 163 2.16 -12.58 -10.40
CA LEU A 163 0.71 -12.65 -10.60
C LEU A 163 0.13 -11.35 -11.16
N VAL A 164 0.57 -10.21 -10.62
CA VAL A 164 0.13 -8.87 -11.04
C VAL A 164 0.54 -8.60 -12.49
N GLU A 165 1.77 -8.95 -12.86
CA GLU A 165 2.26 -8.84 -14.24
C GLU A 165 1.34 -9.60 -15.22
N GLU A 166 0.93 -10.83 -14.88
CA GLU A 166 0.05 -11.62 -15.75
C GLU A 166 -1.35 -11.02 -15.93
N ILE A 167 -1.86 -10.26 -14.95
CA ILE A 167 -3.16 -9.57 -15.05
C ILE A 167 -3.05 -8.39 -16.02
N PHE A 168 -2.07 -7.51 -15.78
CA PHE A 168 -2.03 -6.21 -16.44
C PHE A 168 -1.22 -6.19 -17.74
N VAL A 169 -0.24 -7.09 -17.90
CA VAL A 169 0.61 -7.17 -19.11
C VAL A 169 0.15 -8.32 -20.00
N ALA A 170 -0.03 -9.53 -19.43
CA ALA A 170 -0.41 -10.70 -20.23
C ALA A 170 -1.92 -10.79 -20.54
N GLY A 171 -2.76 -9.95 -19.91
CA GLY A 171 -4.20 -9.87 -20.18
C GLY A 171 -5.02 -11.08 -19.71
N LYS A 172 -4.47 -11.94 -18.84
CA LYS A 172 -5.16 -13.14 -18.33
C LYS A 172 -5.97 -12.79 -17.08
N LEU A 173 -7.17 -12.22 -17.28
CA LEU A 173 -7.93 -11.61 -16.18
C LEU A 173 -8.54 -12.62 -15.19
N ILE A 174 -9.37 -13.56 -15.67
CA ILE A 174 -10.28 -14.32 -14.80
C ILE A 174 -9.56 -15.19 -13.73
N PRO A 175 -8.62 -16.08 -14.08
CA PRO A 175 -7.96 -16.91 -13.05
C PRO A 175 -7.11 -16.05 -12.11
N ASN A 176 -6.44 -15.03 -12.62
CA ASN A 176 -5.45 -14.27 -11.86
C ASN A 176 -6.14 -13.24 -10.94
N LEU A 177 -7.30 -12.71 -11.32
CA LEU A 177 -8.12 -11.86 -10.44
C LEU A 177 -8.59 -12.63 -9.19
N ASN A 178 -8.97 -13.89 -9.35
CA ASN A 178 -9.34 -14.74 -8.22
C ASN A 178 -8.17 -14.99 -7.27
N PHE A 179 -6.96 -15.23 -7.81
CA PHE A 179 -5.76 -15.34 -6.99
C PHE A 179 -5.39 -14.01 -6.32
N LEU A 180 -5.57 -12.87 -7.00
CA LEU A 180 -5.35 -11.55 -6.42
C LEU A 180 -6.29 -11.31 -5.23
N MET A 181 -7.56 -11.67 -5.37
CA MET A 181 -8.54 -11.62 -4.28
C MET A 181 -8.16 -12.54 -3.12
N ALA A 182 -7.69 -13.76 -3.41
CA ALA A 182 -7.21 -14.67 -2.37
C ALA A 182 -6.00 -14.09 -1.61
N TYR A 183 -5.05 -13.48 -2.34
CA TYR A 183 -3.91 -12.77 -1.74
C TYR A 183 -4.35 -11.57 -0.89
N PHE A 184 -5.35 -10.82 -1.33
CA PHE A 184 -5.92 -9.73 -0.56
C PHE A 184 -6.59 -10.21 0.73
N VAL A 185 -7.38 -11.28 0.69
CA VAL A 185 -7.98 -11.89 1.89
C VAL A 185 -6.90 -12.42 2.84
N PHE A 186 -5.86 -13.06 2.31
CA PHE A 186 -4.71 -13.49 3.09
C PHE A 186 -3.99 -12.31 3.75
N ALA A 187 -3.76 -11.23 3.02
CA ALA A 187 -3.09 -10.04 3.54
C ALA A 187 -3.93 -9.32 4.61
N THR A 188 -5.21 -9.11 4.34
CA THR A 188 -6.13 -8.45 5.28
C THR A 188 -6.28 -9.22 6.59
N SER A 189 -6.18 -10.55 6.56
CA SER A 189 -6.33 -11.41 7.74
C SER A 189 -4.98 -11.74 8.39
N PHE A 190 -4.14 -12.51 7.71
CA PHE A 190 -2.91 -13.07 8.28
C PHE A 190 -1.82 -12.02 8.47
N ILE A 191 -1.61 -11.15 7.48
CA ILE A 191 -0.54 -10.14 7.55
C ILE A 191 -0.90 -9.06 8.58
N ASN A 192 -2.15 -8.59 8.61
CA ASN A 192 -2.59 -7.67 9.68
C ASN A 192 -2.48 -8.30 11.07
N TYR A 193 -2.83 -9.58 11.21
CA TYR A 193 -2.62 -10.27 12.48
C TYR A 193 -1.13 -10.31 12.88
N ALA A 194 -0.24 -10.63 11.92
CA ALA A 194 1.20 -10.63 12.15
C ALA A 194 1.71 -9.23 12.55
N ILE A 195 1.28 -8.16 11.87
CA ILE A 195 1.61 -6.77 12.21
C ILE A 195 1.26 -6.47 13.67
N ILE A 196 0.06 -6.83 14.12
CA ILE A 196 -0.38 -6.58 15.51
C ILE A 196 0.53 -7.29 16.52
N GLN A 197 0.90 -8.55 16.25
CA GLN A 197 1.78 -9.30 17.15
C GLN A 197 3.20 -8.72 17.15
N ILE A 198 3.71 -8.32 16.00
CA ILE A 198 5.03 -7.69 15.89
C ILE A 198 5.05 -6.37 16.66
N LEU A 199 4.05 -5.50 16.48
CA LEU A 199 3.95 -4.25 17.22
C LEU A 199 3.91 -4.48 18.74
N LYS A 200 3.17 -5.49 19.22
CA LYS A 200 3.17 -5.88 20.65
C LYS A 200 4.54 -6.31 21.16
N ILE A 201 5.33 -7.01 20.34
CA ILE A 201 6.68 -7.45 20.71
C ILE A 201 7.65 -6.27 20.68
N GLN A 202 7.54 -5.40 19.69
CA GLN A 202 8.45 -4.27 19.52
C GLN A 202 8.17 -3.12 20.48
N SER A 203 6.96 -2.97 21.01
CA SER A 203 6.63 -1.98 22.02
C SER A 203 6.80 -2.46 23.47
N LYS A 204 7.25 -3.69 23.67
CA LYS A 204 7.82 -4.16 24.95
C LYS A 204 9.32 -3.87 25.00
#